data_AF-A0A1C5SFJ1-F1
#
_entry.id   AF-A0A1C5SFJ1-F1
#
_cell.length_a   1.000
_cell.length_b   1.000
_cell.length_c   1.000
_cell.angle_alpha   90.00
_cell.angle_beta   90.00
_cell.angle_gamma   90.00
#
_symmetry.space_group_name_H-M   'P 1'
#
loop_
_entity.id
_entity.type
_entity.pdbx_description
1 polymer ?
#
loop_
_entity_poly.entity_id
_entity_poly.type
_entity_poly.pdbx_seq_one_letter_code
_entity_poly.pdbx_strand_id
1 'polypeptide(L)'
;MASSAKDIQLLELKDTITQLKTMISEQTELIRSLRLVIDEKTSHEKALQEQVDYLTKKLFGSSSERRTDDIPGQQHLFDEAEVEQDLSLLEEETVIREHTRKKKATHEDLFKGLKVEKVVIPLPEEDQVCPVCGTQMVLIGEEYVRRELEFIPATCKVIEYYSQSYGCPSCKEGLGDTEKPVIVKSQVPQALVGKGPATASTVAWTMYQKYANGLPLYRQEKDWKQYGAQISRTTLANWIIYCSRNYLQPMYDYFHRELLKRSFAMADETRVQVLKEEERRAQTQSFMWLFRSGEDGLPAIILYGYSPTRSGSHAKEFLEGYHGYLETDGYQGYNSLSDIKRCSCWAHIRRYFIDAVPKGKQYDYSQPAVQGVQYCNRLFAIEDSIKKISR
;
A
#
# COMPACT_ATOMS: atom_id res chain seq x y z
N MET A 1 55.80 -86.10 -32.51
CA MET A 1 55.59 -85.45 -33.82
C MET A 1 55.97 -84.00 -33.66
N ALA A 2 57.03 -83.54 -34.34
CA ALA A 2 57.54 -82.18 -34.22
C ALA A 2 56.58 -81.22 -34.92
N SER A 3 56.03 -80.26 -34.19
CA SER A 3 55.23 -79.17 -34.76
C SER A 3 56.11 -78.36 -35.71
N SER A 4 55.61 -78.14 -36.94
CA SER A 4 56.27 -77.27 -37.90
C SER A 4 56.33 -75.85 -37.34
N ALA A 5 57.43 -75.11 -37.57
CA ALA A 5 57.56 -73.72 -37.14
C ALA A 5 56.38 -72.83 -37.62
N LYS A 6 55.74 -73.21 -38.73
CA LYS A 6 54.53 -72.54 -39.25
C LYS A 6 53.27 -72.81 -38.41
N ASP A 7 53.16 -73.99 -37.79
CA ASP A 7 52.02 -74.34 -36.94
C ASP A 7 52.09 -73.61 -35.58
N ILE A 8 53.31 -73.42 -35.07
CA ILE A 8 53.56 -72.61 -33.87
C ILE A 8 53.21 -71.13 -34.15
N GLN A 9 53.66 -70.58 -35.28
CA GLN A 9 53.29 -69.21 -35.70
C GLN A 9 51.77 -69.04 -35.89
N LEU A 10 51.08 -70.06 -36.42
CA LEU A 10 49.62 -70.00 -36.60
C LEU A 10 48.89 -69.98 -35.24
N LEU A 11 49.38 -70.73 -34.26
CA LEU A 11 48.84 -70.74 -32.90
C LEU A 11 49.07 -69.40 -32.20
N GLU A 12 50.27 -68.82 -32.31
CA GLU A 12 50.59 -67.49 -31.77
C GLU A 12 49.73 -66.38 -32.41
N LEU A 13 49.48 -66.46 -33.72
CA LEU A 13 48.58 -65.55 -34.43
C LEU A 13 47.11 -65.70 -33.99
N LYS A 14 46.66 -66.91 -33.67
CA LYS A 14 45.30 -67.13 -33.13
C LYS A 14 45.16 -66.60 -31.71
N ASP A 15 46.17 -66.79 -30.87
CA ASP A 15 46.17 -66.27 -29.50
C ASP A 15 46.19 -64.74 -29.49
N THR A 16 47.02 -64.11 -30.33
CA THR A 16 47.04 -62.64 -30.48
C THR A 16 45.71 -62.09 -31.03
N ILE A 17 45.09 -62.75 -32.01
CA ILE A 17 43.75 -62.37 -32.48
C ILE A 17 42.71 -62.49 -31.36
N THR A 18 42.82 -63.51 -30.51
CA THR A 18 41.89 -63.72 -29.40
C THR A 18 42.07 -62.64 -28.33
N GLN A 19 43.32 -62.28 -27.99
CA GLN A 19 43.67 -61.19 -27.10
C GLN A 19 43.21 -59.81 -27.64
N LEU A 20 43.33 -59.59 -28.94
CA LEU A 20 42.82 -58.36 -29.58
C LEU A 20 41.30 -58.29 -29.52
N LYS A 21 40.60 -59.42 -29.73
CA LYS A 21 39.12 -59.46 -29.62
C LYS A 21 38.64 -59.19 -28.20
N THR A 22 39.31 -59.75 -27.18
CA THR A 22 38.98 -59.46 -25.78
C THR A 22 39.24 -58.00 -25.45
N MET A 23 40.37 -57.43 -25.90
CA MET A 23 40.69 -56.01 -25.69
C MET A 23 39.69 -55.07 -26.38
N ILE A 24 39.27 -55.38 -27.61
CA ILE A 24 38.24 -54.62 -28.33
C ILE A 24 36.89 -54.70 -27.59
N SER A 25 36.52 -55.88 -27.07
CA SER A 25 35.29 -56.05 -26.29
C SER A 25 35.31 -55.21 -25.02
N GLU A 26 36.42 -55.23 -24.27
CA GLU A 26 36.61 -54.44 -23.06
C GLU A 26 36.59 -52.94 -23.34
N GLN A 27 37.25 -52.49 -24.41
CA GLN A 27 37.22 -51.10 -24.85
C GLN A 27 35.82 -50.66 -25.27
N THR A 28 35.05 -51.54 -25.91
CA THR A 28 33.67 -51.21 -26.34
C THR A 28 32.74 -51.04 -25.14
N GLU A 29 32.87 -51.90 -24.12
CA GLU A 29 32.14 -51.76 -22.85
C GLU A 29 32.55 -50.51 -22.07
N LEU A 30 33.85 -50.17 -22.07
CA LEU A 30 34.34 -48.93 -21.46
C LEU A 30 33.81 -47.69 -22.19
N ILE A 31 33.78 -47.70 -23.53
CA ILE A 31 33.20 -46.59 -24.31
C ILE A 31 31.71 -46.44 -23.99
N ARG A 32 30.99 -47.56 -23.84
CA ARG A 32 29.56 -47.55 -23.48
C ARG A 32 29.34 -46.96 -22.08
N SER A 33 30.13 -47.37 -21.09
CA SER A 33 30.02 -46.83 -19.72
C SER A 33 30.40 -45.35 -19.66
N LEU A 34 31.46 -44.93 -20.36
CA LEU A 34 31.85 -43.52 -20.43
C LEU A 34 30.79 -42.65 -21.09
N ARG A 35 30.10 -43.13 -22.14
CA ARG A 35 28.97 -42.41 -22.76
C ARG A 35 27.83 -42.21 -21.77
N LEU A 36 27.46 -43.22 -20.99
CA LEU A 36 26.44 -43.08 -19.95
C LEU A 36 26.83 -42.03 -18.90
N VAL A 37 28.09 -42.02 -18.46
CA VAL A 37 28.60 -41.01 -17.51
C VAL A 37 28.60 -39.61 -18.12
N ILE A 38 28.92 -39.47 -19.40
CA ILE A 38 28.86 -38.18 -20.11
C ILE A 38 27.41 -37.71 -20.23
N ASP A 39 26.46 -38.58 -20.57
CA ASP A 39 25.04 -38.22 -20.65
C ASP A 39 24.47 -37.81 -19.28
N GLU A 40 24.88 -38.49 -18.20
CA GLU A 40 24.51 -38.13 -16.84
C GLU A 40 25.11 -36.77 -16.43
N LYS A 41 26.42 -36.57 -16.68
CA LYS A 41 27.10 -35.30 -16.38
C LYS A 41 26.53 -34.14 -17.18
N THR A 42 26.29 -34.31 -18.47
CA THR A 42 25.70 -33.25 -19.31
C THR A 42 24.27 -32.91 -18.89
N SER A 43 23.50 -33.91 -18.44
CA SER A 43 22.17 -33.66 -17.84
C SER A 43 22.28 -32.87 -16.53
N HIS A 44 23.26 -33.22 -15.68
CA HIS A 44 23.53 -32.50 -14.43
C HIS A 44 24.02 -31.07 -14.66
N GLU A 45 24.91 -30.85 -15.63
CA GLU A 45 25.40 -29.53 -16.04
C GLU A 45 24.25 -28.65 -16.54
N LYS A 46 23.33 -29.20 -17.35
CA LYS A 46 22.13 -28.46 -17.77
C LYS A 46 21.26 -28.06 -16.59
N ALA A 47 21.01 -28.97 -15.65
CA ALA A 47 20.21 -28.67 -14.45
C ALA A 47 20.89 -27.60 -13.57
N LEU A 48 22.21 -27.67 -13.40
CA LEU A 48 22.99 -26.66 -12.69
C LEU A 48 22.94 -25.30 -13.40
N GLN A 49 23.07 -25.27 -14.73
CA GLN A 49 22.96 -24.04 -15.50
C GLN A 49 21.57 -23.41 -15.36
N GLU A 50 20.51 -24.21 -15.39
CA GLU A 50 19.14 -23.73 -15.16
C GLU A 50 18.96 -23.17 -13.74
N GLN A 51 19.57 -23.78 -12.71
CA GLN A 51 19.58 -23.24 -11.35
C GLN A 51 20.34 -21.92 -11.25
N VAL A 52 21.51 -21.82 -11.89
CA VAL A 52 22.30 -20.58 -11.94
C VAL A 52 21.51 -19.48 -12.63
N ASP A 53 20.85 -19.78 -13.75
CA ASP A 53 20.04 -18.81 -14.49
C ASP A 53 18.84 -18.34 -13.64
N TYR A 54 18.17 -19.25 -12.95
CA TYR A 54 17.09 -18.91 -12.01
C TYR A 54 17.56 -18.00 -10.87
N LEU A 55 18.67 -18.35 -10.20
CA LEU A 55 19.23 -17.55 -9.11
C LEU A 55 19.72 -16.18 -9.60
N THR A 56 20.39 -16.14 -10.75
CA THR A 56 20.83 -14.90 -11.40
C THR A 56 19.64 -13.99 -11.70
N LYS A 57 18.55 -14.54 -12.24
CA LYS A 57 17.32 -13.78 -12.47
C LYS A 57 16.69 -13.29 -11.16
N LYS A 58 16.70 -14.09 -10.10
CA LYS A 58 16.11 -13.70 -8.81
C LYS A 58 16.90 -12.60 -8.10
N LEU A 59 18.22 -12.59 -8.26
CA LEU A 59 19.11 -11.61 -7.64
C LEU A 59 19.26 -10.33 -8.46
N PHE A 60 19.33 -10.45 -9.79
CA PHE A 60 19.69 -9.35 -10.69
C PHE A 60 18.61 -9.02 -11.75
N GLY A 61 17.53 -9.80 -11.81
CA GLY A 61 16.44 -9.58 -12.77
C GLY A 61 15.41 -8.56 -12.29
N SER A 62 14.59 -8.06 -13.22
CA SER A 62 13.49 -7.16 -12.92
C SER A 62 12.40 -7.88 -12.12
N SER A 63 11.89 -7.22 -11.07
CA SER A 63 10.82 -7.71 -10.22
C SER A 63 9.41 -7.50 -10.79
N SER A 64 9.27 -6.72 -11.87
CA SER A 64 7.99 -6.44 -12.52
C SER A 64 7.84 -7.22 -13.83
N GLU A 65 6.64 -7.74 -14.10
CA GLU A 65 6.25 -8.39 -15.37
C GLU A 65 6.16 -7.43 -16.57
N ARG A 66 6.60 -6.17 -16.44
CA ARG A 66 6.63 -5.23 -17.57
C ARG A 66 7.52 -5.80 -18.67
N ARG A 67 6.91 -6.06 -19.83
CA ARG A 67 7.64 -6.28 -21.07
C ARG A 67 8.41 -5.00 -21.39
N THR A 68 9.70 -5.15 -21.68
CA THR A 68 10.53 -4.11 -22.31
C THR A 68 10.26 -4.10 -23.82
N ASP A 69 8.99 -4.07 -24.20
CA ASP A 69 8.68 -3.83 -25.60
C ASP A 69 8.82 -2.31 -25.78
N ASP A 70 9.87 -1.86 -26.46
CA ASP A 70 9.95 -0.50 -26.98
C ASP A 70 8.81 -0.36 -27.99
N ILE A 71 7.66 0.16 -27.55
CA ILE A 71 6.53 0.44 -28.43
C ILE A 71 6.90 1.72 -29.22
N PRO A 72 7.09 1.64 -30.55
CA PRO A 72 7.41 2.82 -31.34
C PRO A 72 6.29 3.85 -31.22
N GLY A 73 6.59 5.05 -30.70
CA GLY A 73 5.63 6.13 -30.49
C GLY A 73 5.15 6.34 -29.05
N GLN A 74 5.57 5.51 -28.09
CA GLN A 74 5.35 5.81 -26.67
C GLN A 74 6.37 6.86 -26.21
N GLN A 75 5.96 8.12 -26.12
CA GLN A 75 6.76 9.18 -25.51
C GLN A 75 7.03 8.85 -24.03
N HIS A 76 8.18 9.28 -23.53
CA HIS A 76 8.56 9.19 -22.12
C HIS A 76 7.54 9.94 -21.26
N LEU A 77 6.51 9.23 -20.79
CA LEU A 77 5.35 9.79 -20.09
C LEU A 77 5.68 10.50 -18.76
N PHE A 78 6.95 10.47 -18.33
CA PHE A 78 7.42 11.03 -17.06
C PHE A 78 8.52 12.10 -17.22
N ASP A 79 8.93 12.41 -18.46
CA ASP A 79 10.02 13.37 -18.77
C ASP A 79 9.47 14.70 -19.33
N GLU A 80 8.17 14.99 -19.14
CA GLU A 80 7.52 16.25 -19.57
C GLU A 80 8.28 17.50 -19.11
N ALA A 81 8.82 17.49 -17.88
CA ALA A 81 9.54 18.61 -17.30
C ALA A 81 10.88 18.91 -18.00
N GLU A 82 11.50 17.90 -18.61
CA GLU A 82 12.78 18.00 -19.33
C GLU A 82 12.55 18.39 -20.79
N VAL A 83 11.41 17.98 -21.36
CA VAL A 83 10.97 18.34 -22.72
C VAL A 83 10.51 19.80 -22.80
N GLU A 84 9.80 20.29 -21.78
CA GLU A 84 9.30 21.68 -21.70
C GLU A 84 10.29 22.64 -21.03
N GLN A 85 11.51 22.17 -20.69
CA GLN A 85 12.52 22.97 -20.03
C GLN A 85 13.06 24.09 -20.95
N ASP A 86 12.71 25.34 -20.65
CA ASP A 86 13.43 26.51 -21.18
C ASP A 86 14.60 26.86 -20.26
N LEU A 87 15.80 26.42 -20.65
CA LEU A 87 17.06 26.66 -19.94
C LEU A 87 17.43 28.14 -19.79
N SER A 88 16.74 29.05 -20.48
CA SER A 88 17.01 30.50 -20.42
C SER A 88 16.43 31.21 -19.18
N LEU A 89 15.64 30.52 -18.34
CA LEU A 89 14.86 31.11 -17.25
C LEU A 89 15.35 30.79 -15.82
N LEU A 90 16.55 30.25 -15.62
CA LEU A 90 17.03 29.80 -14.30
C LEU A 90 18.07 30.74 -13.65
N GLU A 91 17.64 31.49 -12.63
CA GLU A 91 18.40 32.11 -11.52
C GLU A 91 17.59 31.84 -10.23
N GLU A 92 18.08 31.56 -9.01
CA GLU A 92 19.32 31.80 -8.24
C GLU A 92 19.55 30.64 -7.25
N GLU A 93 20.78 30.47 -6.75
CA GLU A 93 21.16 29.44 -5.76
C GLU A 93 20.59 29.71 -4.35
N THR A 94 19.74 28.81 -3.87
CA THR A 94 19.28 28.83 -2.47
C THR A 94 20.31 28.25 -1.51
N VAL A 95 20.91 29.12 -0.68
CA VAL A 95 21.79 28.75 0.43
C VAL A 95 20.97 28.15 1.58
N ILE A 96 21.21 26.88 1.90
CA ILE A 96 20.57 26.17 3.03
C ILE A 96 21.36 26.49 4.31
N ARG A 97 20.74 27.21 5.26
CA ARG A 97 21.30 27.45 6.61
C ARG A 97 20.80 26.42 7.62
N GLU A 98 21.68 26.07 8.54
CA GLU A 98 21.48 25.11 9.64
C GLU A 98 20.34 25.50 10.59
N HIS A 99 19.52 24.52 10.98
CA HIS A 99 18.35 24.73 11.85
C HIS A 99 18.71 24.60 13.33
N THR A 100 18.56 25.69 14.08
CA THR A 100 18.48 25.66 15.56
C THR A 100 17.04 25.43 16.02
N ARG A 101 16.88 24.71 17.14
CA ARG A 101 15.59 24.31 17.71
C ARG A 101 14.82 25.54 18.21
N LYS A 102 13.72 25.90 17.52
CA LYS A 102 12.85 27.03 17.88
C LYS A 102 11.77 26.63 18.90
N LYS A 103 11.37 27.60 19.74
CA LYS A 103 10.22 27.52 20.65
C LYS A 103 8.92 27.38 19.84
N LYS A 104 7.88 26.77 20.44
CA LYS A 104 6.54 26.64 19.83
C LYS A 104 6.02 28.04 19.46
N ALA A 105 5.75 28.27 18.18
CA ALA A 105 5.16 29.51 17.69
C ALA A 105 3.68 29.62 18.10
N THR A 106 3.24 30.83 18.41
CA THR A 106 1.85 31.14 18.78
C THR A 106 0.98 31.07 17.52
N HIS A 107 -0.34 30.78 17.64
CA HIS A 107 -1.22 30.66 16.46
C HIS A 107 -1.24 31.92 15.57
N GLU A 108 -0.97 33.11 16.13
CA GLU A 108 -0.84 34.35 15.36
C GLU A 108 0.38 34.36 14.42
N ASP A 109 1.49 33.75 14.84
CA ASP A 109 2.70 33.65 14.02
C ASP A 109 2.56 32.60 12.92
N LEU A 110 1.74 31.57 13.15
CA LEU A 110 1.57 30.43 12.23
C LEU A 110 0.84 30.80 10.93
N PHE A 111 0.01 31.85 10.95
CA PHE A 111 -0.90 32.20 9.86
C PHE A 111 -0.75 33.65 9.38
N LYS A 112 0.41 34.26 9.63
CA LYS A 112 0.67 35.66 9.29
C LYS A 112 0.65 35.84 7.76
N GLY A 113 -0.26 36.69 7.28
CA GLY A 113 -0.40 37.01 5.85
C GLY A 113 -1.54 36.30 5.12
N LEU A 114 -2.28 35.41 5.79
CA LEU A 114 -3.49 34.79 5.24
C LEU A 114 -4.71 35.70 5.39
N LYS A 115 -5.67 35.58 4.46
CA LYS A 115 -6.97 36.26 4.56
C LYS A 115 -7.72 35.72 5.77
N VAL A 116 -8.26 36.62 6.59
CA VAL A 116 -9.05 36.29 7.78
C VAL A 116 -10.52 36.55 7.49
N GLU A 117 -11.36 35.55 7.71
CA GLU A 117 -12.81 35.62 7.58
C GLU A 117 -13.47 35.46 8.96
N LYS A 118 -14.31 36.43 9.32
CA LYS A 118 -15.01 36.44 10.61
C LYS A 118 -16.36 35.76 10.47
N VAL A 119 -16.55 34.63 11.14
CA VAL A 119 -17.83 33.91 11.21
C VAL A 119 -18.44 34.15 12.58
N VAL A 120 -19.54 34.89 12.61
CA VAL A 120 -20.31 35.15 13.83
C VAL A 120 -21.48 34.18 13.88
N ILE A 121 -21.58 33.43 14.98
CA ILE A 121 -22.65 32.46 15.18
C ILE A 121 -23.73 33.13 16.05
N PRO A 122 -24.91 33.43 15.47
CA PRO A 122 -26.01 33.99 16.23
C PRO A 122 -26.68 32.91 17.09
N LEU A 123 -27.42 33.37 18.09
CA LEU A 123 -28.32 32.51 18.85
C LEU A 123 -29.55 32.18 17.98
N PRO A 124 -30.01 30.91 17.91
CA PRO A 124 -31.24 30.55 17.19
C PRO A 124 -32.42 31.41 17.65
N GLU A 125 -33.32 31.80 16.74
CA GLU A 125 -34.44 32.70 17.05
C GLU A 125 -35.32 32.18 18.21
N GLU A 126 -35.46 30.85 18.33
CA GLU A 126 -36.19 30.18 19.42
C GLU A 126 -35.56 30.43 20.80
N ASP A 127 -34.23 30.53 20.86
CA ASP A 127 -33.45 30.73 22.09
C ASP A 127 -33.23 32.22 22.40
N GLN A 128 -33.65 33.14 21.51
CA GLN A 128 -33.59 34.59 21.75
C GLN A 128 -34.71 35.08 22.68
N VAL A 129 -35.55 34.19 23.17
CA VAL A 129 -36.57 34.48 24.19
C VAL A 129 -36.03 34.09 25.56
N CYS A 130 -36.23 34.95 26.55
CA CYS A 130 -35.76 34.68 27.90
C CYS A 130 -36.45 33.45 28.50
N PRO A 131 -35.70 32.42 28.94
CA PRO A 131 -36.29 31.21 29.51
C PRO A 131 -36.96 31.45 30.87
N VAL A 132 -36.75 32.62 31.48
CA VAL A 132 -37.28 32.98 32.81
C VAL A 132 -38.50 33.90 32.69
N CYS A 133 -38.42 34.98 31.90
CA CYS A 133 -39.48 36.00 31.85
C CYS A 133 -40.16 36.13 30.48
N GLY A 134 -39.74 35.36 29.46
CA GLY A 134 -40.36 35.40 28.14
C GLY A 134 -40.06 36.66 27.31
N THR A 135 -39.24 37.60 27.81
CA THR A 135 -38.85 38.80 27.07
C THR A 135 -37.84 38.48 25.97
N GLN A 136 -37.94 39.17 24.82
CA GLN A 136 -36.91 39.12 23.78
C GLN A 136 -35.56 39.60 24.32
N MET A 137 -34.52 38.79 24.13
CA MET A 137 -33.16 39.12 24.53
C MET A 137 -32.49 40.09 23.54
N VAL A 138 -31.56 40.90 24.05
CA VAL A 138 -30.79 41.87 23.27
C VAL A 138 -29.34 41.41 23.18
N LEU A 139 -28.72 41.61 22.01
CA LEU A 139 -27.30 41.34 21.79
C LEU A 139 -26.44 42.20 22.73
N ILE A 140 -25.64 41.56 23.58
CA ILE A 140 -24.71 42.23 24.49
C ILE A 140 -23.35 42.43 23.81
N GLY A 141 -22.86 41.41 23.11
CA GLY A 141 -21.53 41.45 22.53
C GLY A 141 -21.10 40.14 21.89
N GLU A 142 -19.95 40.21 21.23
CA GLU A 142 -19.32 39.11 20.52
C GLU A 142 -18.04 38.70 21.25
N GLU A 143 -17.89 37.41 21.51
CA GLU A 143 -16.69 36.84 22.16
C GLU A 143 -15.93 35.97 21.17
N TYR A 144 -14.62 36.18 21.06
CA TYR A 144 -13.75 35.34 20.23
C TYR A 144 -13.62 33.95 20.87
N VAL A 145 -13.91 32.91 20.09
CA VAL A 145 -13.84 31.51 20.57
C VAL A 145 -12.57 30.83 20.10
N ARG A 146 -12.32 30.83 18.79
CA ARG A 146 -11.17 30.15 18.19
C ARG A 146 -10.96 30.55 16.74
N ARG A 147 -9.82 30.11 16.20
CA ARG A 147 -9.46 30.23 14.77
C ARG A 147 -9.15 28.88 14.16
N GLU A 148 -9.54 28.69 12.91
CA GLU A 148 -9.30 27.48 12.14
C GLU A 148 -8.75 27.85 10.75
N LEU A 149 -7.85 27.02 10.22
CA LEU A 149 -7.30 27.14 8.88
C LEU A 149 -8.18 26.35 7.93
N GLU A 150 -8.75 27.01 6.93
CA GLU A 150 -9.44 26.37 5.82
C GLU A 150 -8.54 26.31 4.60
N PHE A 151 -8.43 25.11 4.03
CA PHE A 151 -7.78 24.90 2.74
C PHE A 151 -8.82 24.95 1.63
N ILE A 152 -8.61 25.88 0.69
CA ILE A 152 -9.32 25.94 -0.59
C ILE A 152 -8.27 25.53 -1.63
N PRO A 153 -8.56 24.67 -2.62
CA PRO A 153 -7.55 24.25 -3.59
C PRO A 153 -6.64 25.40 -4.07
N ALA A 154 -5.33 25.26 -3.85
CA ALA A 154 -4.26 26.23 -4.10
C ALA A 154 -4.16 27.47 -3.19
N THR A 155 -5.04 27.68 -2.21
CA THR A 155 -4.98 28.82 -1.28
C THR A 155 -5.43 28.47 0.14
N CYS A 156 -5.02 29.27 1.13
CA CYS A 156 -5.47 29.10 2.52
C CYS A 156 -6.19 30.36 3.00
N LYS A 157 -7.18 30.19 3.87
CA LYS A 157 -7.77 31.28 4.65
C LYS A 157 -7.94 30.88 6.10
N VAL A 158 -7.98 31.86 6.99
CA VAL A 158 -8.23 31.65 8.42
C VAL A 158 -9.67 32.05 8.70
N ILE A 159 -10.43 31.15 9.33
CA ILE A 159 -11.77 31.44 9.85
C ILE A 159 -11.65 31.74 11.34
N GLU A 160 -12.17 32.87 11.79
CA GLU A 160 -12.31 33.22 13.20
C GLU A 160 -13.76 33.10 13.64
N TYR A 161 -14.03 32.24 14.62
CA TYR A 161 -15.37 32.00 15.15
C TYR A 161 -15.64 32.90 16.35
N TYR A 162 -16.76 33.63 16.28
CA TYR A 162 -17.26 34.48 17.35
C TYR A 162 -18.62 33.98 17.85
N SER A 163 -18.76 33.86 19.17
CA SER A 163 -20.04 33.56 19.82
C SER A 163 -20.74 34.85 20.19
N GLN A 164 -22.02 34.99 19.83
CA GLN A 164 -22.85 36.08 20.32
C GLN A 164 -23.41 35.76 21.71
N SER A 165 -23.34 36.74 22.61
CA SER A 165 -23.97 36.70 23.92
C SER A 165 -25.19 37.60 23.93
N TYR A 166 -26.32 37.06 24.35
CA TYR A 166 -27.60 37.74 24.46
C TYR A 166 -27.98 37.90 25.93
N GLY A 167 -28.52 39.05 26.28
CA GLY A 167 -28.93 39.39 27.64
C GLY A 167 -30.39 39.79 27.69
N CYS A 168 -31.07 39.35 28.73
CA CYS A 168 -32.44 39.80 28.96
C CYS A 168 -32.45 41.22 29.58
N PRO A 169 -33.06 42.23 28.94
CA PRO A 169 -33.15 43.58 29.50
C PRO A 169 -34.03 43.63 30.76
N SER A 170 -35.18 42.93 30.79
CA SER A 170 -36.08 42.92 31.96
C SER A 170 -35.46 42.31 33.22
N CYS A 171 -34.72 41.21 33.10
CA CYS A 171 -33.98 40.62 34.22
C CYS A 171 -32.81 41.49 34.69
N LYS A 172 -32.24 42.33 33.82
CA LYS A 172 -31.18 43.27 34.19
C LYS A 172 -31.71 44.43 35.04
N GLU A 173 -32.96 44.83 34.80
CA GLU A 173 -33.66 45.89 35.55
C GLU A 173 -34.37 45.36 36.82
N GLY A 174 -34.25 44.07 37.13
CA GLY A 174 -34.82 43.46 38.34
C GLY A 174 -36.32 43.19 38.28
N LEU A 175 -36.91 43.20 37.08
CA LEU A 175 -38.35 42.97 36.84
C LEU A 175 -38.72 41.49 36.65
N GLY A 176 -37.74 40.57 36.74
CA GLY A 176 -37.97 39.12 36.68
C GLY A 176 -37.64 38.45 38.02
N ASP A 177 -38.18 37.25 38.26
CA ASP A 177 -38.04 36.42 39.48
C ASP A 177 -36.59 35.95 39.80
N THR A 178 -35.56 36.67 39.34
CA THR A 178 -34.15 36.30 39.50
C THR A 178 -33.30 37.50 39.90
N GLU A 179 -32.54 37.36 40.99
CA GLU A 179 -31.56 38.35 41.49
C GLU A 179 -30.35 38.55 40.55
N LYS A 180 -30.22 37.74 39.48
CA LYS A 180 -29.08 37.76 38.56
C LYS A 180 -29.51 38.01 37.12
N PRO A 181 -28.73 38.81 36.35
CA PRO A 181 -29.01 39.01 34.93
C PRO A 181 -28.83 37.70 34.16
N VAL A 182 -29.84 37.32 33.38
CA VAL A 182 -29.82 36.14 32.51
C VAL A 182 -29.05 36.46 31.23
N ILE A 183 -27.96 35.73 30.98
CA ILE A 183 -27.13 35.84 29.78
C ILE A 183 -27.05 34.46 29.12
N VAL A 184 -27.42 34.37 27.85
CA VAL A 184 -27.34 33.15 27.05
C VAL A 184 -26.32 33.35 25.94
N LYS A 185 -25.43 32.38 25.78
CA LYS A 185 -24.39 32.39 24.74
C LYS A 185 -24.73 31.42 23.63
N SER A 186 -24.50 31.84 22.39
CA SER A 186 -24.59 30.95 21.24
C SER A 186 -23.62 29.77 21.38
N GLN A 187 -24.08 28.57 21.04
CA GLN A 187 -23.26 27.36 21.05
C GLN A 187 -22.48 27.28 19.75
N VAL A 188 -21.15 27.45 19.84
CA VAL A 188 -20.27 27.29 18.68
C VAL A 188 -20.06 25.79 18.42
N PRO A 189 -20.18 25.31 17.16
CA PRO A 189 -19.88 23.92 16.83
C PRO A 189 -18.53 23.48 17.38
N GLN A 190 -18.37 22.22 17.76
CA GLN A 190 -17.07 21.74 18.24
C GLN A 190 -16.04 21.78 17.11
N ALA A 191 -14.80 22.17 17.44
CA ALA A 191 -13.71 22.12 16.48
C ALA A 191 -13.38 20.67 16.13
N LEU A 192 -12.94 20.44 14.89
CA LEU A 192 -12.61 19.09 14.42
C LEU A 192 -11.53 18.41 15.28
N VAL A 193 -10.49 19.15 15.67
CA VAL A 193 -9.33 18.62 16.40
C VAL A 193 -9.14 19.37 17.72
N GLY A 194 -10.04 19.19 18.69
CA GLY A 194 -9.90 19.75 20.04
C GLY A 194 -9.66 21.26 20.07
N LYS A 195 -8.46 21.71 20.47
CA LYS A 195 -8.05 23.14 20.45
C LYS A 195 -7.14 23.50 19.26
N GLY A 196 -7.00 22.59 18.30
CA GLY A 196 -6.15 22.75 17.12
C GLY A 196 -6.80 23.62 16.04
N PRO A 197 -6.01 24.32 15.22
CA PRO A 197 -6.52 25.28 14.24
C PRO A 197 -6.87 24.62 12.89
N ALA A 198 -7.30 23.36 12.86
CA ALA A 198 -7.53 22.63 11.61
C ALA A 198 -9.02 22.43 11.34
N THR A 199 -9.48 22.87 10.15
CA THR A 199 -10.79 22.51 9.60
C THR A 199 -10.78 21.12 8.95
N ALA A 200 -11.97 20.63 8.59
CA ALA A 200 -12.14 19.38 7.84
C ALA A 200 -11.41 19.38 6.49
N SER A 201 -11.47 20.48 5.74
CA SER A 201 -10.80 20.58 4.43
C SER A 201 -9.28 20.50 4.55
N THR A 202 -8.71 21.15 5.56
CA THR A 202 -7.26 21.13 5.82
C THR A 202 -6.75 19.74 6.17
N VAL A 203 -7.46 19.01 7.03
CA VAL A 203 -7.08 17.64 7.38
C VAL A 203 -7.32 16.68 6.21
N ALA A 204 -8.43 16.82 5.50
CA ALA A 204 -8.74 16.00 4.33
C ALA A 204 -7.66 16.16 3.25
N TRP A 205 -7.24 17.39 2.95
CA TRP A 205 -6.16 17.65 2.00
C TRP A 205 -4.83 17.02 2.45
N THR A 206 -4.48 17.17 3.74
CA THR A 206 -3.28 16.57 4.33
C THR A 206 -3.28 15.03 4.16
N MET A 207 -4.42 14.38 4.43
CA MET A 207 -4.58 12.93 4.26
C MET A 207 -4.52 12.52 2.78
N TYR A 208 -5.22 13.22 1.90
CA TYR A 208 -5.22 12.97 0.46
C TYR A 208 -3.81 13.05 -0.12
N GLN A 209 -3.09 14.14 0.15
CA GLN A 209 -1.71 14.30 -0.31
C GLN A 209 -0.81 13.17 0.21
N LYS A 210 -0.98 12.73 1.46
CA LYS A 210 -0.14 11.71 2.06
C LYS A 210 -0.40 10.31 1.48
N TYR A 211 -1.67 9.93 1.37
CA TYR A 211 -2.05 8.54 1.11
C TYR A 211 -2.47 8.29 -0.34
N ALA A 212 -3.17 9.23 -0.98
CA ALA A 212 -3.53 9.10 -2.38
C ALA A 212 -2.35 9.48 -3.29
N ASN A 213 -1.68 10.60 -3.00
CA ASN A 213 -0.57 11.11 -3.83
C ASN A 213 0.83 10.67 -3.35
N GLY A 214 0.92 9.94 -2.23
CA GLY A 214 2.20 9.44 -1.71
C GLY A 214 3.16 10.54 -1.24
N LEU A 215 2.69 11.76 -0.98
CA LEU A 215 3.53 12.89 -0.63
C LEU A 215 3.91 12.85 0.86
N PRO A 216 5.20 12.68 1.23
CA PRO A 216 5.61 12.59 2.62
C PRO A 216 5.39 13.91 3.37
N LEU A 217 5.10 13.82 4.66
CA LEU A 217 4.73 14.97 5.51
C LEU A 217 5.79 16.09 5.54
N TYR A 218 7.07 15.77 5.30
CA TYR A 218 8.11 16.79 5.25
C TYR A 218 8.08 17.63 3.98
N ARG A 219 7.58 17.08 2.87
CA ARG A 219 7.32 17.85 1.66
C ARG A 219 6.07 18.70 1.86
N GLN A 220 5.01 18.11 2.42
CA GLN A 220 3.80 18.87 2.78
C GLN A 220 4.10 20.05 3.72
N GLU A 221 4.97 19.90 4.73
CA GLU A 221 5.40 21.01 5.60
C GLU A 221 6.00 22.18 4.80
N LYS A 222 6.73 21.90 3.72
CA LYS A 222 7.26 22.94 2.81
C LYS A 222 6.14 23.58 1.99
N ASP A 223 5.22 22.78 1.45
CA ASP A 223 4.10 23.28 0.65
C ASP A 223 3.17 24.18 1.48
N TRP A 224 2.83 23.76 2.72
CA TRP A 224 2.06 24.58 3.65
C TRP A 224 2.74 25.92 3.93
N LYS A 225 4.07 25.91 4.08
CA LYS A 225 4.84 27.15 4.25
C LYS A 225 4.74 28.06 3.02
N GLN A 226 4.74 27.51 1.81
CA GLN A 226 4.53 28.28 0.57
C GLN A 226 3.12 28.86 0.51
N TYR A 227 2.11 28.14 1.01
CA TYR A 227 0.76 28.68 1.17
C TYR A 227 0.64 29.74 2.27
N GLY A 228 1.69 30.03 3.04
CA GLY A 228 1.68 31.00 4.13
C GLY A 228 1.30 30.43 5.50
N ALA A 229 1.14 29.10 5.62
CA ALA A 229 0.81 28.41 6.87
C ALA A 229 2.01 27.62 7.42
N GLN A 230 2.56 28.02 8.56
CA GLN A 230 3.75 27.37 9.14
C GLN A 230 3.40 26.11 9.94
N ILE A 231 2.90 25.06 9.29
CA ILE A 231 2.44 23.85 9.97
C ILE A 231 3.57 22.81 10.07
N SER A 232 3.93 22.41 11.29
CA SER A 232 4.98 21.41 11.50
C SER A 232 4.56 20.00 11.07
N ARG A 233 5.53 19.16 10.67
CA ARG A 233 5.32 17.72 10.42
C ARG A 233 4.58 17.00 11.55
N THR A 234 4.92 17.31 12.79
CA THR A 234 4.31 16.72 13.98
C THR A 234 2.84 17.09 14.07
N THR A 235 2.50 18.34 13.76
CA THR A 235 1.11 18.82 13.75
C THR A 235 0.29 18.08 12.69
N LEU A 236 0.82 17.95 11.46
CA LEU A 236 0.16 17.19 10.39
C LEU A 236 -0.06 15.72 10.79
N ALA A 237 0.96 15.07 11.35
CA ALA A 237 0.85 13.68 11.82
C ALA A 237 -0.21 13.53 12.92
N ASN A 238 -0.27 14.46 13.88
CA ASN A 238 -1.27 14.44 14.95
C ASN A 238 -2.69 14.61 14.40
N TRP A 239 -2.90 15.49 13.42
CA TRP A 239 -4.20 15.65 12.78
C TRP A 239 -4.67 14.36 12.12
N ILE A 240 -3.78 13.68 11.39
CA ILE A 240 -4.08 12.41 10.73
C ILE A 240 -4.46 11.34 11.76
N ILE A 241 -3.62 11.14 12.79
CA ILE A 241 -3.84 10.10 13.80
C ILE A 241 -5.12 10.37 14.59
N TYR A 242 -5.33 11.62 15.01
CA TYR A 242 -6.53 12.02 15.73
C TYR A 242 -7.79 11.75 14.92
N CYS A 243 -7.81 12.18 13.65
CA CYS A 243 -9.02 12.01 12.83
C CYS A 243 -9.24 10.55 12.43
N SER A 244 -8.16 9.78 12.22
CA SER A 244 -8.25 8.33 11.98
C SER A 244 -8.93 7.62 13.15
N ARG A 245 -8.53 7.91 14.40
CA ARG A 245 -9.08 7.26 15.59
C ARG A 245 -10.50 7.69 15.93
N ASN A 246 -10.81 8.99 15.81
CA ASN A 246 -12.09 9.53 16.29
C ASN A 246 -13.19 9.53 15.23
N TYR A 247 -12.85 9.65 13.94
CA TYR A 247 -13.85 9.79 12.86
C TYR A 247 -13.83 8.61 11.87
N LEU A 248 -12.66 8.05 11.56
CA LEU A 248 -12.56 6.98 10.55
C LEU A 248 -12.67 5.57 11.13
N GLN A 249 -12.33 5.36 12.41
CA GLN A 249 -12.44 4.06 13.05
C GLN A 249 -13.88 3.48 12.99
N PRO A 250 -14.95 4.25 13.30
CA PRO A 250 -16.30 3.73 13.19
C PRO A 250 -16.68 3.29 11.77
N MET A 251 -16.16 3.99 10.75
CA MET A 251 -16.34 3.61 9.34
C MET A 251 -15.59 2.32 9.02
N TYR A 252 -14.34 2.20 9.48
CA TYR A 252 -13.53 1.00 9.32
C TYR A 252 -14.25 -0.22 9.92
N ASP A 253 -14.75 -0.10 11.15
CA ASP A 253 -15.46 -1.17 11.85
C ASP A 253 -16.79 -1.53 11.14
N TYR A 254 -17.47 -0.54 10.57
CA TYR A 254 -18.67 -0.77 9.75
C TYR A 254 -18.33 -1.57 8.47
N PHE A 255 -17.33 -1.13 7.71
CA PHE A 255 -16.91 -1.83 6.49
C PHE A 255 -16.34 -3.21 6.77
N HIS A 256 -15.71 -3.42 7.94
CA HIS A 256 -15.28 -4.74 8.38
C HIS A 256 -16.48 -5.68 8.55
N ARG A 257 -17.53 -5.25 9.27
CA ARG A 257 -18.77 -6.04 9.39
C ARG A 257 -19.44 -6.30 8.05
N GLU A 258 -19.44 -5.33 7.14
CA GLU A 258 -20.01 -5.51 5.79
C GLU A 258 -19.17 -6.44 4.91
N LEU A 259 -17.84 -6.42 5.06
CA LEU A 259 -16.93 -7.35 4.38
C LEU A 259 -17.20 -8.79 4.83
N LEU A 260 -17.41 -9.01 6.13
CA LEU A 260 -17.67 -10.35 6.68
C LEU A 260 -19.00 -10.96 6.18
N LYS A 261 -19.94 -10.14 5.71
CA LYS A 261 -21.20 -10.59 5.10
C LYS A 261 -21.05 -11.00 3.63
N ARG A 262 -19.93 -10.68 2.97
CA ARG A 262 -19.74 -10.96 1.54
C ARG A 262 -19.54 -12.46 1.30
N SER A 263 -20.02 -12.94 0.16
CA SER A 263 -19.86 -14.36 -0.22
C SER A 263 -18.45 -14.70 -0.70
N PHE A 264 -17.70 -13.71 -1.18
CA PHE A 264 -16.34 -13.85 -1.68
C PHE A 264 -15.46 -12.71 -1.15
N ALA A 265 -14.27 -13.05 -0.68
CA ALA A 265 -13.25 -12.13 -0.21
C ALA A 265 -11.86 -12.58 -0.68
N MET A 266 -10.93 -11.65 -0.71
CA MET A 266 -9.52 -11.86 -1.05
C MET A 266 -8.67 -11.38 0.11
N ALA A 267 -7.59 -12.10 0.41
CA ALA A 267 -6.60 -11.67 1.39
C ALA A 267 -5.17 -11.80 0.84
N ASP A 268 -4.35 -10.80 1.15
CA ASP A 268 -2.93 -10.76 0.81
C ASP A 268 -2.16 -10.01 1.90
N GLU A 269 -0.84 -10.17 1.96
CA GLU A 269 -0.02 -9.50 2.95
C GLU A 269 1.27 -8.95 2.36
N THR A 270 1.51 -7.67 2.60
CA THR A 270 2.70 -6.96 2.12
C THR A 270 3.65 -6.68 3.27
N ARG A 271 4.93 -6.95 3.05
CA ARG A 271 6.00 -6.65 4.01
C ARG A 271 6.23 -5.15 4.11
N VAL A 272 6.32 -4.64 5.32
CA VAL A 272 6.64 -3.25 5.63
C VAL A 272 7.70 -3.17 6.72
N GLN A 273 8.56 -2.15 6.66
CA GLN A 273 9.53 -1.87 7.72
C GLN A 273 9.07 -0.68 8.55
N VAL A 274 8.99 -0.87 9.86
CA VAL A 274 8.59 0.17 10.80
C VAL A 274 9.81 0.61 11.59
N LEU A 275 10.24 1.86 11.37
CA LEU A 275 11.51 2.38 11.92
C LEU A 275 11.52 2.52 13.45
N LYS A 276 10.34 2.74 14.06
CA LYS A 276 10.18 3.04 15.49
C LYS A 276 9.04 2.23 16.07
N GLU A 277 9.23 0.92 16.11
CA GLU A 277 8.33 0.03 16.81
C GLU A 277 8.92 -0.31 18.17
N GLU A 278 8.10 -0.27 19.22
CA GLU A 278 8.55 -0.57 20.57
C GLU A 278 9.07 -2.01 20.63
N GLU A 279 10.20 -2.20 21.31
CA GLU A 279 10.84 -3.50 21.52
C GLU A 279 11.28 -4.26 20.25
N ARG A 280 11.25 -3.61 19.06
CA ARG A 280 11.63 -4.23 17.78
C ARG A 280 12.70 -3.43 17.05
N ARG A 281 13.57 -4.15 16.34
CA ARG A 281 14.65 -3.52 15.55
C ARG A 281 14.04 -2.93 14.28
N ALA A 282 14.57 -1.79 13.82
CA ALA A 282 14.07 -1.11 12.62
C ALA A 282 14.15 -1.95 11.34
N GLN A 283 15.04 -2.95 11.29
CA GLN A 283 15.18 -3.89 10.15
C GLN A 283 14.17 -5.05 10.21
N THR A 284 13.45 -5.21 11.32
CA THR A 284 12.46 -6.27 11.46
C THR A 284 11.27 -6.00 10.54
N GLN A 285 10.80 -7.05 9.88
CA GLN A 285 9.65 -6.98 8.97
C GLN A 285 8.36 -7.03 9.79
N SER A 286 7.47 -6.10 9.50
CA SER A 286 6.06 -6.10 9.87
C SER A 286 5.21 -6.29 8.62
N PHE A 287 3.91 -6.44 8.79
CA PHE A 287 3.02 -6.83 7.70
C PHE A 287 1.80 -5.93 7.67
N MET A 288 1.47 -5.46 6.47
CA MET A 288 0.18 -4.86 6.18
C MET A 288 -0.67 -5.91 5.47
N TRP A 289 -1.71 -6.37 6.16
CA TRP A 289 -2.68 -7.32 5.66
C TRP A 289 -3.75 -6.57 4.90
N LEU A 290 -4.02 -7.02 3.68
CA LEU A 290 -5.04 -6.49 2.79
C LEU A 290 -6.19 -7.47 2.76
N PHE A 291 -7.40 -6.99 3.06
CA PHE A 291 -8.63 -7.74 2.89
C PHE A 291 -9.54 -6.98 1.94
N ARG A 292 -10.02 -7.66 0.91
CA ARG A 292 -10.82 -7.06 -0.15
C ARG A 292 -12.08 -7.88 -0.41
N SER A 293 -13.20 -7.21 -0.68
CA SER A 293 -14.40 -7.90 -1.15
C SER A 293 -14.21 -8.44 -2.57
N GLY A 294 -14.82 -9.58 -2.87
CA GLY A 294 -14.88 -10.14 -4.20
C GLY A 294 -15.63 -9.24 -5.20
N GLU A 295 -15.57 -9.62 -6.49
CA GLU A 295 -16.35 -8.99 -7.56
C GLU A 295 -17.80 -9.52 -7.54
N ASP A 296 -18.59 -9.09 -6.55
CA ASP A 296 -19.98 -9.49 -6.34
C ASP A 296 -21.02 -8.48 -6.88
N GLY A 297 -20.57 -7.51 -7.67
CA GLY A 297 -21.41 -6.44 -8.26
C GLY A 297 -21.77 -5.30 -7.29
N LEU A 298 -21.34 -5.37 -6.03
CA LEU A 298 -21.53 -4.31 -5.04
C LEU A 298 -20.28 -3.42 -4.96
N PRO A 299 -20.36 -2.25 -4.27
CA PRO A 299 -19.19 -1.42 -4.03
C PRO A 299 -18.06 -2.20 -3.35
N ALA A 300 -16.85 -2.04 -3.88
CA ALA A 300 -15.66 -2.72 -3.39
C ALA A 300 -15.29 -2.22 -1.99
N ILE A 301 -15.06 -3.15 -1.08
CA ILE A 301 -14.55 -2.88 0.26
C ILE A 301 -13.08 -3.30 0.28
N ILE A 302 -12.21 -2.39 0.73
CA ILE A 302 -10.77 -2.62 0.84
C ILE A 302 -10.33 -2.16 2.24
N LEU A 303 -9.83 -3.10 3.03
CA LEU A 303 -9.39 -2.86 4.40
C LEU A 303 -7.94 -3.30 4.58
N TYR A 304 -7.20 -2.50 5.35
CA TYR A 304 -5.81 -2.75 5.65
C TYR A 304 -5.64 -2.94 7.17
N GLY A 305 -5.06 -4.06 7.57
CA GLY A 305 -4.72 -4.38 8.96
C GLY A 305 -3.21 -4.41 9.17
N TYR A 306 -2.71 -3.64 10.13
CA TYR A 306 -1.30 -3.72 10.52
C TYR A 306 -1.09 -4.88 11.50
N SER A 307 -0.05 -5.68 11.27
CA SER A 307 0.43 -6.65 12.25
C SER A 307 1.95 -6.65 12.35
N PRO A 308 2.51 -6.71 13.58
CA PRO A 308 3.93 -6.91 13.80
C PRO A 308 4.46 -8.19 13.14
N THR A 309 3.62 -9.22 12.99
CA THR A 309 4.02 -10.55 12.51
C THR A 309 3.22 -10.98 11.29
N ARG A 310 3.74 -11.97 10.55
CA ARG A 310 2.98 -12.67 9.49
C ARG A 310 2.14 -13.81 10.06
N SER A 311 1.82 -13.81 11.35
CA SER A 311 1.10 -14.92 11.96
C SER A 311 -0.30 -15.07 11.35
N GLY A 312 -0.66 -16.31 11.02
CA GLY A 312 -2.02 -16.67 10.59
C GLY A 312 -3.10 -16.35 11.63
N SER A 313 -2.71 -16.13 12.90
CA SER A 313 -3.64 -15.68 13.95
C SER A 313 -4.31 -14.35 13.61
N HIS A 314 -3.61 -13.45 12.92
CA HIS A 314 -4.19 -12.16 12.54
C HIS A 314 -5.29 -12.33 11.47
N ALA A 315 -5.06 -13.18 10.47
CA ALA A 315 -6.09 -13.52 9.50
C ALA A 315 -7.29 -14.21 10.17
N LYS A 316 -7.04 -15.08 11.15
CA LYS A 316 -8.10 -15.74 11.91
C LYS A 316 -8.95 -14.78 12.73
N GLU A 317 -8.31 -13.86 13.46
CA GLU A 317 -9.01 -12.82 14.24
C GLU A 317 -9.80 -11.89 13.33
N PHE A 318 -9.20 -11.43 12.23
CA PHE A 318 -9.86 -10.52 11.30
C PHE A 318 -11.07 -11.16 10.60
N LEU A 319 -11.01 -12.45 10.29
CA LEU A 319 -12.06 -13.18 9.57
C LEU A 319 -13.00 -13.96 10.50
N GLU A 320 -13.01 -13.65 11.80
CA GLU A 320 -13.92 -14.28 12.75
C GLU A 320 -15.39 -14.06 12.31
N GLY A 321 -16.15 -15.15 12.19
CA GLY A 321 -17.54 -15.13 11.71
C GLY A 321 -17.72 -15.09 10.19
N TYR A 322 -16.64 -15.14 9.40
CA TYR A 322 -16.72 -15.27 7.94
C TYR A 322 -16.99 -16.72 7.50
N HIS A 323 -17.88 -16.93 6.53
CA HIS A 323 -18.26 -18.27 6.03
C HIS A 323 -18.24 -18.41 4.49
N GLY A 324 -17.68 -17.42 3.78
CA GLY A 324 -17.65 -17.40 2.32
C GLY A 324 -16.44 -18.09 1.69
N TYR A 325 -16.15 -17.68 0.45
CA TYR A 325 -14.95 -18.05 -0.29
C TYR A 325 -13.83 -17.04 -0.01
N LEU A 326 -12.63 -17.52 0.30
CA LEU A 326 -11.47 -16.66 0.54
C LEU A 326 -10.34 -17.01 -0.43
N GLU A 327 -10.02 -16.11 -1.35
CA GLU A 327 -8.87 -16.28 -2.25
C GLU A 327 -7.57 -15.75 -1.61
N THR A 328 -6.51 -16.57 -1.62
CA THR A 328 -5.18 -16.21 -1.08
C THR A 328 -4.03 -16.76 -1.94
N ASP A 329 -2.80 -16.31 -1.68
CA ASP A 329 -1.55 -16.70 -2.38
C ASP A 329 -1.03 -18.12 -2.06
N GLY A 330 -1.77 -18.90 -1.27
CA GLY A 330 -1.34 -20.23 -0.81
C GLY A 330 -0.44 -20.22 0.42
N TYR A 331 -0.27 -19.07 1.10
CA TYR A 331 0.47 -19.00 2.35
C TYR A 331 -0.14 -19.89 3.45
N GLN A 332 0.72 -20.65 4.13
CA GLN A 332 0.32 -21.58 5.19
C GLN A 332 -0.37 -20.90 6.39
N GLY A 333 -0.18 -19.59 6.59
CA GLY A 333 -0.87 -18.85 7.66
C GLY A 333 -2.40 -18.94 7.56
N TYR A 334 -2.93 -19.08 6.35
CA TYR A 334 -4.37 -19.25 6.11
C TYR A 334 -4.87 -20.68 6.38
N ASN A 335 -4.00 -21.66 6.64
CA ASN A 335 -4.43 -23.06 6.87
C ASN A 335 -5.25 -23.24 8.16
N SER A 336 -5.17 -22.28 9.09
CA SER A 336 -5.92 -22.31 10.35
C SER A 336 -7.40 -21.89 10.20
N LEU A 337 -7.82 -21.47 9.01
CA LEU A 337 -9.18 -21.04 8.68
C LEU A 337 -10.03 -22.23 8.20
N SER A 338 -10.44 -23.11 9.12
CA SER A 338 -11.17 -24.35 8.80
C SER A 338 -12.56 -24.13 8.23
N ASP A 339 -13.23 -23.08 8.66
CA ASP A 339 -14.67 -22.86 8.40
C ASP A 339 -14.91 -22.03 7.12
N ILE A 340 -13.83 -21.68 6.41
CA ILE A 340 -13.82 -20.83 5.23
C ILE A 340 -13.40 -21.65 4.01
N LYS A 341 -14.11 -21.48 2.88
CA LYS A 341 -13.77 -22.14 1.63
C LYS A 341 -12.61 -21.43 0.96
N ARG A 342 -11.39 -21.93 1.17
CA ARG A 342 -10.19 -21.30 0.60
C ARG A 342 -10.04 -21.60 -0.89
N CYS A 343 -9.77 -20.55 -1.65
CA CYS A 343 -9.45 -20.57 -3.07
C CYS A 343 -8.00 -20.13 -3.27
N SER A 344 -7.32 -20.67 -4.28
CA SER A 344 -5.96 -20.26 -4.60
C SER A 344 -5.97 -19.19 -5.67
N CYS A 345 -5.15 -18.15 -5.48
CA CYS A 345 -5.02 -17.06 -6.41
C CYS A 345 -4.31 -17.49 -7.71
N TRP A 346 -5.02 -17.42 -8.84
CA TRP A 346 -4.47 -17.79 -10.15
C TRP A 346 -3.32 -16.90 -10.60
N ALA A 347 -3.28 -15.63 -10.18
CA ALA A 347 -2.16 -14.73 -10.47
C ALA A 347 -0.87 -15.21 -9.78
N HIS A 348 -0.96 -15.67 -8.52
CA HIS A 348 0.17 -16.24 -7.80
C HIS A 348 0.63 -17.58 -8.40
N ILE A 349 -0.31 -18.46 -8.72
CA ILE A 349 -0.01 -19.74 -9.40
C ILE A 349 0.70 -19.47 -10.74
N ARG A 350 0.20 -18.53 -11.54
CA ARG A 350 0.82 -18.15 -12.82
C ARG A 350 2.25 -17.63 -12.63
N ARG A 351 2.50 -16.80 -11.61
CA ARG A 351 3.84 -16.29 -11.30
C ARG A 351 4.83 -17.44 -11.05
N TYR A 352 4.43 -18.45 -10.28
CA TYR A 352 5.27 -19.63 -10.05
C TYR A 352 5.55 -20.42 -11.32
N PHE A 353 4.56 -20.57 -12.21
CA PHE A 353 4.82 -21.19 -13.51
C PHE A 353 5.80 -20.37 -14.36
N ILE A 354 5.66 -19.04 -14.40
CA ILE A 354 6.60 -18.16 -15.12
C ILE A 354 8.02 -18.29 -14.56
N ASP A 355 8.17 -18.33 -13.23
CA ASP A 355 9.45 -18.49 -12.57
C ASP A 355 10.10 -19.85 -12.86
N ALA A 356 9.28 -20.88 -13.11
CA ALA A 356 9.73 -22.21 -13.50
C ALA A 356 10.05 -22.35 -15.00
N VAL A 357 9.67 -21.38 -15.85
CA VAL A 357 10.03 -21.39 -17.28
C VAL A 357 11.50 -21.00 -17.44
N PRO A 358 12.36 -21.87 -17.99
CA PRO A 358 13.76 -21.54 -18.23
C PRO A 358 13.89 -20.44 -19.29
N LYS A 359 15.00 -19.70 -19.23
CA LYS A 359 15.26 -18.59 -20.15
C LYS A 359 15.32 -19.09 -21.60
N GLY A 360 14.64 -18.38 -22.52
CA GLY A 360 14.62 -18.72 -23.95
C GLY A 360 13.64 -19.84 -24.33
N LYS A 361 12.97 -20.46 -23.35
CA LYS A 361 12.02 -21.56 -23.54
C LYS A 361 10.56 -21.13 -23.38
N GLN A 362 10.25 -19.83 -23.50
CA GLN A 362 8.90 -19.29 -23.24
C GLN A 362 7.81 -19.81 -24.18
N TYR A 363 8.21 -20.34 -25.35
CA TYR A 363 7.32 -20.92 -26.36
C TYR A 363 7.50 -22.43 -26.49
N ASP A 364 8.24 -23.06 -25.59
CA ASP A 364 8.42 -24.51 -25.58
C ASP A 364 7.24 -25.19 -24.87
N TYR A 365 6.18 -25.48 -25.62
CA TYR A 365 4.96 -26.11 -25.12
C TYR A 365 5.14 -27.55 -24.65
N SER A 366 6.32 -28.17 -24.84
CA SER A 366 6.63 -29.47 -24.23
C SER A 366 6.81 -29.35 -22.71
N GLN A 367 7.09 -28.14 -22.21
CA GLN A 367 7.35 -27.92 -20.79
C GLN A 367 6.05 -27.70 -19.99
N PRO A 368 5.86 -28.43 -18.87
CA PRO A 368 4.69 -28.27 -18.01
C PRO A 368 4.49 -26.83 -17.50
N ALA A 369 5.58 -26.10 -17.23
CA ALA A 369 5.51 -24.72 -16.77
C ALA A 369 4.89 -23.79 -17.83
N VAL A 370 5.31 -23.93 -19.09
CA VAL A 370 4.76 -23.14 -20.23
C VAL A 370 3.29 -23.49 -20.44
N GLN A 371 2.92 -24.77 -20.35
CA GLN A 371 1.52 -25.19 -20.40
C GLN A 371 0.69 -24.58 -19.26
N GLY A 372 1.23 -24.56 -18.04
CA GLY A 372 0.60 -23.93 -16.87
C GLY A 372 0.32 -22.43 -17.08
N VAL A 373 1.30 -21.68 -17.61
CA VAL A 373 1.10 -20.27 -17.96
C VAL A 373 -0.03 -20.11 -19.00
N GLN A 374 -0.07 -20.97 -20.01
CA GLN A 374 -1.11 -20.92 -21.05
C GLN A 374 -2.50 -21.21 -20.50
N TYR A 375 -2.65 -22.19 -19.61
CA TYR A 375 -3.92 -22.46 -18.95
C TYR A 375 -4.41 -21.25 -18.13
N CYS A 376 -3.53 -20.62 -17.35
CA CYS A 376 -3.87 -19.40 -16.62
C CYS A 376 -4.26 -18.25 -17.58
N ASN A 377 -3.53 -18.06 -18.67
CA ASN A 377 -3.86 -17.02 -19.66
C ASN A 377 -5.25 -17.26 -20.29
N ARG A 378 -5.63 -18.52 -20.55
CA ARG A 378 -6.97 -18.85 -21.06
C ARG A 378 -8.06 -18.52 -20.04
N LEU A 379 -7.82 -18.78 -18.75
CA LEU A 379 -8.75 -18.40 -17.69
C LEU A 379 -8.93 -16.87 -17.63
N PHE A 380 -7.83 -16.11 -17.70
CA PHE A 380 -7.88 -14.65 -17.70
C PHE A 380 -8.58 -14.09 -18.94
N ALA A 381 -8.40 -14.71 -20.11
CA ALA A 381 -9.13 -14.31 -21.31
C ALA A 381 -10.66 -14.53 -21.17
N ILE A 382 -11.07 -15.61 -20.48
CA ILE A 382 -12.47 -15.86 -20.15
C ILE A 382 -12.97 -14.79 -19.17
N GLU A 383 -12.22 -14.50 -18.11
CA GLU A 383 -12.55 -13.46 -17.14
C GLU A 383 -12.74 -12.08 -17.81
N ASP A 384 -11.81 -11.68 -18.69
CA ASP A 384 -11.90 -10.44 -19.47
C ASP A 384 -13.15 -10.40 -20.36
N SER A 385 -13.52 -11.54 -20.95
CA SER A 385 -14.75 -11.63 -21.76
C SER A 385 -16.00 -11.45 -20.92
N ILE A 386 -16.05 -12.00 -19.71
CA ILE A 386 -17.16 -11.87 -18.77
C ILE A 386 -17.25 -10.42 -18.26
N LYS A 387 -16.12 -9.80 -17.91
CA LYS A 387 -16.07 -8.40 -17.45
C LYS A 387 -16.63 -7.42 -18.46
N LYS A 388 -16.44 -7.67 -19.77
CA LYS A 388 -17.01 -6.85 -20.84
C LYS A 388 -18.53 -6.98 -20.97
N ILE A 389 -19.10 -8.11 -20.56
CA ILE A 389 -20.56 -8.35 -20.60
C ILE A 389 -21.24 -7.79 -19.35
N SER A 390 -20.52 -7.72 -18.22
CA SER A 390 -21.04 -7.24 -16.93
C SER A 390 -20.94 -5.72 -16.71
N ARG A 391 -20.36 -4.97 -17.66
CA ARG A 391 -20.37 -3.50 -17.70
C ARG A 391 -21.44 -3.03 -18.66
#